data_AF-A0A7Y6JU75-F1
#
_entry.id   AF-A0A7Y6JU75-F1
#
_cell.length_a   1.000
_cell.length_b   1.000
_cell.length_c   1.000
_cell.angle_alpha   90.00
_cell.angle_beta   90.00
_cell.angle_gamma   90.00
#
_symmetry.space_group_name_H-M   'P 1'
#
loop_
_entity.id
_entity.type
_entity.pdbx_description
1 polymer ?
#
loop_
_entity_poly.entity_id
_entity_poly.type
_entity_poly.pdbx_seq_one_letter_code
_entity_poly.pdbx_strand_id
1 'polypeptide(L)'
;FIGQGLAREIARTNLMLNYYTQFYWKIDLHNLLHFLKLRADKHAQYEMRVYAEVMLDIIKKWVPMAYGAFVEYCLESVCISKTGLEVVRKLIKGENVTRGESGIGKREWDELMFILDK
;
A
#
# COMPACT_ATOMS: atom_id res chain seq x y z
N PHE A 1 -37.09 7.38 16.92
CA PHE A 1 -36.22 7.48 18.11
C PHE A 1 -35.87 8.92 18.49
N ILE A 2 -35.32 9.76 17.60
CA ILE A 2 -35.00 11.17 17.95
C ILE A 2 -36.28 11.97 18.27
N GLY A 3 -37.36 11.82 17.50
CA GLY A 3 -38.66 12.46 17.79
C GLY A 3 -39.35 11.98 19.07
N GLN A 4 -38.81 10.95 19.73
CA GLN A 4 -39.29 10.44 21.03
C GLN A 4 -38.38 10.87 22.19
N GLY A 5 -37.42 11.77 21.96
CA GLY A 5 -36.52 12.30 23.00
C GLY A 5 -35.27 11.48 23.28
N LEU A 6 -34.95 10.46 22.47
CA LEU A 6 -33.71 9.69 22.63
C LEU A 6 -32.47 10.56 22.35
N ALA A 7 -31.46 10.47 23.21
CA ALA A 7 -30.20 11.17 23.03
C ALA A 7 -29.51 10.81 21.70
N ARG A 8 -28.91 11.81 21.04
CA ARG A 8 -28.27 11.66 19.72
C ARG A 8 -27.11 10.66 19.72
N GLU A 9 -26.36 10.58 20.82
CA GLU A 9 -25.23 9.67 20.97
C GLU A 9 -25.63 8.19 21.01
N ILE A 10 -26.83 7.89 21.53
CA ILE A 10 -27.40 6.54 21.54
C ILE A 10 -28.06 6.27 20.19
N ALA A 11 -28.75 7.26 19.62
CA ALA A 11 -29.41 7.07 18.32
C ALA A 11 -28.41 6.71 17.20
N ARG A 12 -27.22 7.32 17.19
CA ARG A 12 -26.20 7.10 16.14
C ARG A 12 -25.60 5.68 16.14
N THR A 13 -25.77 4.87 17.18
CA THR A 13 -25.27 3.49 17.20
C THR A 13 -25.96 2.60 16.17
N ASN A 14 -27.14 3.01 15.71
CA ASN A 14 -27.90 2.33 14.67
C ASN A 14 -27.50 2.76 13.24
N LEU A 15 -26.57 3.73 13.10
CA LEU A 15 -26.07 4.12 11.78
C LEU A 15 -25.06 3.08 11.28
N MET A 16 -25.15 2.76 9.99
CA MET A 16 -24.24 1.85 9.31
C MET A 16 -22.89 2.55 9.02
N LEU A 17 -21.84 1.75 8.77
CA LEU A 17 -20.47 2.24 8.56
C LEU A 17 -20.27 3.10 7.30
N ASN A 18 -21.23 3.09 6.37
CA ASN A 18 -21.19 3.90 5.15
C ASN A 18 -21.63 5.35 5.37
N TYR A 19 -21.91 5.75 6.61
CA TYR A 19 -22.28 7.13 6.93
C TYR A 19 -21.08 8.07 6.78
N TYR A 20 -21.23 9.11 5.96
CA TYR A 20 -20.17 10.07 5.73
C TYR A 20 -19.83 10.86 7.00
N THR A 21 -18.53 11.07 7.19
CA THR A 21 -18.00 11.92 8.26
C THR A 21 -16.95 12.85 7.68
N GLN A 22 -16.66 13.93 8.40
CA GLN A 22 -15.64 14.89 8.07
C GLN A 22 -14.71 15.04 9.27
N PHE A 23 -13.42 15.18 9.00
CA PHE A 23 -12.43 15.39 10.03
C PHE A 23 -11.27 16.23 9.46
N TYR A 24 -10.62 16.97 10.35
CA TYR A 24 -9.36 17.62 10.04
C TYR A 24 -8.23 16.63 10.27
N TRP A 25 -7.36 16.50 9.27
CA TRP A 25 -6.19 15.63 9.36
C TRP A 25 -4.91 16.44 9.13
N LYS A 26 -4.00 16.40 10.11
CA LYS A 26 -2.68 17.03 10.04
C LYS A 26 -1.63 15.95 10.23
N ILE A 27 -0.69 15.90 9.30
CA ILE A 27 0.40 14.92 9.27
C ILE A 27 1.60 15.54 8.55
N ASP A 28 2.81 15.14 8.92
CA ASP A 28 4.01 15.54 8.18
C ASP A 28 4.16 14.74 6.87
N LEU A 29 5.03 15.22 5.98
CA LEU A 29 5.21 14.62 4.66
C LEU A 29 5.76 13.19 4.73
N HIS A 30 6.67 12.88 5.65
CA HIS A 30 7.27 11.53 5.73
C HIS A 30 6.22 10.49 6.09
N ASN A 31 5.43 10.75 7.14
CA ASN A 31 4.37 9.85 7.56
C ASN A 31 3.21 9.80 6.54
N LEU A 32 2.95 10.90 5.83
CA LEU A 32 1.97 10.92 4.75
C LEU A 32 2.38 10.02 3.58
N LEU A 33 3.64 10.09 3.14
CA LEU A 33 4.15 9.20 2.08
C LEU A 33 4.10 7.73 2.52
N HIS A 34 4.48 7.43 3.76
CA HIS A 34 4.35 6.07 4.30
C HIS A 34 2.88 5.58 4.31
N PHE A 35 1.95 6.43 4.76
CA PHE A 35 0.53 6.12 4.73
C PHE A 35 0.04 5.84 3.30
N LEU A 36 0.40 6.70 2.34
CA LEU A 36 -0.01 6.55 0.95
C LEU A 36 0.58 5.31 0.31
N LYS A 37 1.81 4.90 0.67
CA LYS A 37 2.38 3.62 0.23
C LYS A 37 1.48 2.44 0.58
N LEU A 38 0.93 2.43 1.80
CA LEU A 38 0.06 1.35 2.27
C LEU A 38 -1.37 1.44 1.72
N ARG A 39 -1.85 2.66 1.44
CA ARG A 39 -3.25 2.90 1.05
C ARG A 39 -3.48 3.00 -0.44
N ALA A 40 -2.44 3.24 -1.25
CA ALA A 40 -2.49 3.14 -2.70
C ALA A 40 -2.26 1.71 -3.21
N ASP A 41 -1.83 0.79 -2.33
CA ASP A 41 -1.60 -0.61 -2.68
C ASP A 41 -2.89 -1.31 -3.14
N LYS A 42 -2.80 -2.16 -4.17
CA LYS A 42 -3.92 -2.94 -4.74
C LYS A 42 -4.67 -3.81 -3.71
N HIS A 43 -4.00 -4.21 -2.64
CA HIS A 43 -4.56 -5.00 -1.55
C HIS A 43 -5.33 -4.15 -0.53
N ALA A 44 -5.18 -2.82 -0.53
CA ALA A 44 -5.97 -1.93 0.31
C ALA A 44 -7.43 -1.87 -0.18
N GLN A 45 -8.37 -1.51 0.71
CA GLN A 45 -9.78 -1.38 0.35
C GLN A 45 -10.00 -0.27 -0.71
N TYR A 46 -10.83 -0.52 -1.72
CA TYR A 46 -11.01 0.38 -2.88
C TYR A 46 -11.33 1.81 -2.50
N GLU A 47 -12.27 2.04 -1.58
CA GLU A 47 -12.68 3.38 -1.18
C GLU A 47 -11.49 4.19 -0.66
N MET A 48 -10.60 3.54 0.11
CA MET A 48 -9.42 4.20 0.64
C MET A 48 -8.34 4.43 -0.43
N ARG A 49 -8.23 3.56 -1.44
CA ARG A 49 -7.32 3.76 -2.58
C ARG A 49 -7.68 5.01 -3.36
N VAL A 50 -8.97 5.23 -3.62
CA VAL A 50 -9.45 6.44 -4.32
C VAL A 50 -9.07 7.71 -3.55
N TYR A 51 -9.18 7.72 -2.22
CA TYR A 51 -8.68 8.84 -1.41
C TYR A 51 -7.16 9.00 -1.54
N ALA A 52 -6.40 7.91 -1.50
CA ALA A 52 -4.95 7.94 -1.60
C ALA A 52 -4.47 8.45 -2.97
N GLU A 53 -5.12 8.06 -4.06
CA GLU A 53 -4.85 8.52 -5.43
C GLU A 53 -4.99 10.04 -5.54
N VAL A 54 -6.09 10.60 -5.03
CA VAL A 54 -6.31 12.06 -5.02
C VAL A 54 -5.25 12.77 -4.16
N MET A 55 -4.87 12.20 -3.02
CA MET A 55 -3.81 12.75 -2.18
C MET A 55 -2.44 12.72 -2.89
N LEU A 56 -2.12 11.65 -3.63
CA LEU A 56 -0.90 11.56 -4.42
C LEU A 56 -0.85 12.62 -5.52
N ASP A 57 -1.97 12.90 -6.19
CA ASP A 57 -2.06 13.99 -7.18
C ASP A 57 -1.80 15.37 -6.55
N ILE A 58 -2.26 15.60 -5.32
CA ILE A 58 -1.97 16.83 -4.57
C ILE A 58 -0.48 16.90 -4.25
N ILE A 59 0.12 15.83 -3.71
CA ILE A 59 1.54 15.78 -3.37
C ILE A 59 2.42 16.00 -4.60
N LYS A 60 2.07 15.40 -5.74
CA LYS A 60 2.77 15.57 -7.02
C LYS A 60 2.83 17.05 -7.44
N LYS A 61 1.76 17.81 -7.20
CA LYS A 61 1.69 19.24 -7.53
C LYS A 61 2.47 20.11 -6.52
N TRP A 62 2.40 19.79 -5.23
CA TRP A 62 2.99 20.61 -4.16
C TRP A 62 4.49 20.35 -3.93
N VAL A 63 4.92 19.09 -3.96
CA VAL A 63 6.30 18.67 -3.67
C VAL A 63 6.81 17.67 -4.72
N PRO A 64 6.94 18.09 -6.00
CA PRO A 64 7.20 17.20 -7.13
C PRO A 64 8.50 16.40 -7.01
N MET A 65 9.55 16.99 -6.42
CA MET A 65 10.84 16.30 -6.24
C MET A 65 10.72 15.14 -5.24
N ALA A 66 10.05 15.36 -4.11
CA ALA A 66 9.82 14.32 -3.12
C ALA A 66 8.87 13.25 -3.66
N TYR A 67 7.84 13.65 -4.41
CA TYR A 67 6.95 12.72 -5.09
C TYR A 67 7.71 11.82 -6.08
N GLY A 68 8.57 12.38 -6.93
CA GLY A 68 9.37 11.61 -7.88
C GLY A 68 10.26 10.57 -7.19
N ALA A 69 10.98 10.97 -6.14
CA ALA A 69 11.80 10.06 -5.35
C ALA A 69 10.97 8.96 -4.65
N PHE A 70 9.77 9.33 -4.17
CA PHE A 70 8.86 8.38 -3.55
C PHE A 70 8.30 7.36 -4.55
N VAL A 71 7.97 7.78 -5.77
CA VAL A 71 7.52 6.85 -6.82
C VAL A 71 8.62 5.85 -7.15
N GLU A 72 9.81 6.36 -7.49
CA GLU A 72 10.98 5.56 -7.91
C GLU A 72 11.42 4.56 -6.83
N TYR A 73 11.62 5.03 -5.60
CA TYR A 73 12.26 4.22 -4.57
C TYR A 73 11.27 3.53 -3.63
N CYS A 74 9.98 3.87 -3.65
CA CYS A 74 9.01 3.32 -2.69
C CYS A 74 7.72 2.76 -3.28
N LEU A 75 7.03 3.43 -4.21
CA LEU A 75 5.74 2.95 -4.75
C LEU A 75 5.93 1.92 -5.87
N GLU A 76 6.83 2.23 -6.82
CA GLU A 76 7.10 1.37 -7.98
C GLU A 76 8.34 0.49 -7.77
N SER A 77 8.87 0.48 -6.54
CA SER A 77 9.97 -0.38 -6.13
C SER A 77 9.47 -1.63 -5.41
N VAL A 78 10.29 -2.68 -5.46
CA VAL A 78 10.05 -3.95 -4.79
C VAL A 78 11.16 -4.23 -3.79
N CYS A 79 10.79 -4.70 -2.61
CA CYS A 79 11.75 -5.17 -1.61
C CYS A 79 11.98 -6.66 -1.81
N ILE A 80 13.22 -7.05 -2.12
CA ILE A 80 13.60 -8.44 -2.27
C ILE A 80 14.31 -8.89 -0.99
N SER A 81 13.88 -10.04 -0.45
CA SER A 81 14.52 -10.64 0.73
C SER A 81 15.97 -11.03 0.45
N LYS A 82 16.75 -11.29 1.50
CA LYS A 82 18.14 -11.76 1.36
C LYS A 82 18.23 -13.03 0.50
N THR A 83 17.36 -14.00 0.76
CA THR A 83 17.31 -15.29 0.06
C THR A 83 16.80 -15.14 -1.37
N GLY A 84 15.77 -14.31 -1.60
CA GLY A 84 15.31 -13.97 -2.95
C GLY A 84 16.40 -13.29 -3.78
N LEU A 85 17.21 -12.43 -3.17
CA LEU A 85 18.33 -11.78 -3.85
C LEU A 85 19.42 -12.77 -4.27
N GLU A 86 19.66 -13.82 -3.48
CA GLU A 86 20.57 -14.91 -3.85
C GLU A 86 20.05 -15.69 -5.07
N VAL A 87 18.74 -15.95 -5.13
CA VAL A 87 18.09 -16.56 -6.30
C VAL A 87 18.26 -15.67 -7.53
N VAL A 88 17.99 -14.36 -7.42
CA VAL A 88 18.18 -13.40 -8.51
C VAL A 88 19.62 -13.42 -9.03
N ARG A 89 20.62 -13.45 -8.13
CA ARG A 89 22.04 -13.53 -8.53
C ARG A 89 22.36 -14.80 -9.31
N LYS A 90 21.82 -15.95 -8.90
CA LYS A 90 22.01 -17.23 -9.60
C LYS A 90 21.31 -17.22 -10.98
N LEU A 91 20.10 -16.68 -11.05
CA LEU A 91 19.36 -16.53 -12.30
C LEU A 91 20.10 -15.63 -13.30
N ILE A 92 20.70 -14.52 -12.84
CA ILE A 92 21.52 -13.63 -13.69
C ILE A 92 22.76 -14.35 -14.22
N LYS A 93 23.34 -15.28 -13.46
CA LYS A 93 24.48 -16.12 -13.90
C LYS A 93 24.08 -17.22 -14.89
N GLY A 94 22.79 -17.38 -15.18
CA GLY A 94 22.27 -18.42 -16.08
C GLY A 94 22.10 -19.79 -15.41
N GLU A 95 22.15 -19.86 -14.08
CA GLU A 95 21.89 -21.10 -13.34
C GLU A 95 20.38 -21.40 -13.32
N ASN A 96 19.99 -22.65 -13.59
CA ASN A 96 18.62 -23.12 -13.43
C ASN A 96 18.34 -23.36 -11.95
N VAL A 97 17.87 -22.33 -11.24
CA VAL A 97 17.48 -22.46 -9.83
C VAL A 97 16.08 -23.07 -9.77
N THR A 98 15.94 -24.21 -9.09
CA THR A 98 14.62 -24.75 -8.79
C THR A 98 14.13 -24.27 -7.42
N ARG A 99 12.81 -24.25 -7.20
CA ARG A 99 12.22 -23.88 -5.90
C ARG A 99 12.83 -24.67 -4.74
N GLY A 100 13.09 -25.97 -4.93
CA GLY A 100 13.65 -26.83 -3.89
C GLY A 100 15.04 -26.39 -3.41
N GLU A 101 15.84 -25.79 -4.28
CA GLU A 101 17.22 -25.36 -4.01
C GLU A 101 17.32 -23.89 -3.56
N SER A 102 16.22 -23.14 -3.71
CA SER A 102 16.14 -21.70 -3.44
C SER A 102 16.03 -21.37 -1.94
N GLY A 103 15.56 -22.30 -1.12
CA GLY A 103 15.33 -22.09 0.32
C GLY A 103 14.19 -21.12 0.65
N ILE A 104 13.45 -20.60 -0.35
CA ILE A 104 12.30 -19.70 -0.13
C ILE A 104 10.97 -20.44 -0.15
N GLY A 105 9.99 -19.90 0.58
CA GLY A 105 8.63 -20.46 0.63
C GLY A 105 7.93 -20.35 -0.72
N LYS A 106 6.91 -21.20 -0.95
CA LYS A 106 6.16 -21.21 -2.23
C LYS A 106 5.62 -19.82 -2.59
N ARG A 107 5.00 -19.12 -1.63
CA ARG A 107 4.43 -17.79 -1.85
C ARG A 107 5.49 -16.77 -2.28
N GLU A 108 6.63 -16.75 -1.59
CA GLU A 108 7.73 -15.83 -1.88
C GLU A 108 8.37 -16.15 -3.24
N TRP A 109 8.45 -17.43 -3.60
CA TRP A 109 8.89 -17.85 -4.94
C TRP A 109 7.94 -17.35 -6.04
N ASP A 110 6.65 -17.53 -5.84
CA ASP A 110 5.62 -17.09 -6.81
C ASP A 110 5.63 -15.56 -6.94
N GLU A 111 5.78 -14.83 -5.82
CA GLU A 111 5.91 -13.35 -5.82
C GLU A 111 7.21 -12.90 -6.53
N LEU A 112 8.34 -13.55 -6.26
CA LEU A 112 9.63 -13.22 -6.89
C LEU A 112 9.61 -13.45 -8.40
N MET A 113 9.08 -14.59 -8.85
CA MET A 113 8.98 -14.91 -10.27
C MET A 113 8.01 -13.98 -10.99
N PHE A 114 6.87 -13.66 -10.36
CA PHE A 114 5.95 -12.63 -10.85
C PHE A 114 6.60 -11.25 -11.01
N ILE A 115 7.44 -10.84 -10.05
CA ILE A 115 8.18 -9.57 -10.11
C ILE A 115 9.20 -9.56 -11.27
N LEU A 116 9.77 -10.71 -11.60
CA LEU A 116 10.81 -10.85 -12.64
C LEU A 116 10.24 -11.14 -14.04
N ASP A 117 8.91 -11.13 -14.20
CA ASP A 117 8.21 -11.53 -15.43
C ASP A 117 8.69 -12.90 -15.98
N LYS A 118 8.98 -13.85 -15.08
CA LYS A 118 9.40 -15.23 -15.39
C LYS A 118 8.48 -16.25 -14.77
#